data_AF-A0A7Y6KQM0-F1
#
_entry.id   AF-A0A7Y6KQM0-F1
#
_cell.length_a   1.000
_cell.length_b   1.000
_cell.length_c   1.000
_cell.angle_alpha   90.00
_cell.angle_beta   90.00
_cell.angle_gamma   90.00
#
_symmetry.space_group_name_H-M   'P 1'
#
loop_
_entity.id
_entity.type
_entity.pdbx_description
1 polymer ?
#
loop_
_entity_poly.entity_id
_entity_poly.type
_entity_poly.pdbx_seq_one_letter_code
_entity_poly.pdbx_strand_id
1 'polypeptide(L)'
;MDTGAFLSYLEGRQVRWRITLDECLRAAGPDPRRRLLAVFDALKSLAADGLRCGAFVNAQFELGEPQGPCRTAIAETKRCLRADVLELARATGAVDPELLADQLLLVYEGAVANHSLGNVADPVGAAHQVARRLIAAASPRPLDAFWVDGAGSAEGRGA
;
A
#
# COMPACT_ATOMS: atom_id res chain seq x y z
N MET A 1 -23.13 -8.64 -14.58
CA MET A 1 -22.05 -7.81 -15.14
C MET A 1 -21.33 -8.65 -16.16
N ASP A 2 -21.01 -8.14 -17.35
CA ASP A 2 -20.20 -8.86 -18.33
C ASP A 2 -18.77 -9.05 -17.78
N THR A 3 -18.26 -10.28 -17.81
CA THR A 3 -16.91 -10.62 -17.35
C THR A 3 -15.85 -9.80 -18.08
N GLY A 4 -16.04 -9.54 -19.38
CA GLY A 4 -15.14 -8.70 -20.18
C GLY A 4 -15.09 -7.26 -19.65
N ALA A 5 -16.23 -6.61 -19.50
CA ALA A 5 -16.33 -5.27 -18.93
C ALA A 5 -15.71 -5.17 -17.51
N PHE A 6 -15.88 -6.20 -16.68
CA PHE A 6 -15.29 -6.22 -15.35
C PHE A 6 -13.77 -6.38 -15.37
N LEU A 7 -13.23 -7.22 -16.25
CA LEU A 7 -11.78 -7.36 -16.43
C LEU A 7 -11.14 -6.06 -16.89
N SER A 8 -11.72 -5.38 -17.88
CA SER A 8 -11.22 -4.07 -18.33
C SER A 8 -11.28 -3.01 -17.22
N TYR A 9 -12.31 -3.06 -16.36
CA TYR A 9 -12.38 -2.21 -15.17
C TYR A 9 -11.24 -2.51 -14.18
N LEU A 10 -10.97 -3.79 -13.89
CA LEU A 10 -9.86 -4.20 -13.02
C LEU A 10 -8.49 -3.77 -13.59
N GLU A 11 -8.29 -3.90 -14.90
CA GLU A 11 -7.07 -3.46 -15.59
C GLU A 11 -6.86 -1.95 -15.46
N GLY A 12 -7.86 -1.14 -15.80
CA GLY A 12 -7.78 0.32 -15.68
C GLY A 12 -7.52 0.78 -14.24
N ARG A 13 -8.11 0.08 -13.27
CA ARG A 13 -7.85 0.32 -11.84
C ARG A 13 -6.41 -0.02 -11.46
N GLN A 14 -5.91 -1.16 -11.92
CA GLN A 14 -4.55 -1.60 -11.62
C GLN A 14 -3.50 -0.64 -12.22
N VAL A 15 -3.75 -0.11 -13.42
CA VAL A 15 -2.90 0.93 -14.03
C VAL A 15 -2.85 2.18 -13.16
N ARG A 16 -4.01 2.68 -12.70
CA ARG A 16 -4.05 3.86 -11.82
C ARG A 16 -3.35 3.63 -10.48
N TRP A 17 -3.54 2.46 -9.89
CA TRP A 17 -2.84 2.06 -8.68
C TRP A 17 -1.31 2.07 -8.90
N ARG A 18 -0.84 1.45 -9.99
CA ARG A 18 0.58 1.40 -10.31
C ARG A 18 1.19 2.78 -10.50
N ILE A 19 0.52 3.67 -11.23
CA ILE A 19 0.97 5.07 -11.42
C ILE A 19 1.13 5.77 -10.05
N THR A 20 0.11 5.69 -9.21
CA THR A 20 0.11 6.32 -7.88
C THR A 20 1.22 5.75 -6.99
N LEU A 21 1.38 4.42 -6.99
CA LEU A 21 2.43 3.75 -6.24
C LEU A 21 3.81 4.20 -6.70
N ASP A 22 4.06 4.25 -8.01
CA ASP A 22 5.35 4.64 -8.56
C ASP A 22 5.67 6.12 -8.24
N GLU A 23 4.66 7.00 -8.23
CA GLU A 23 4.80 8.40 -7.81
C GLU A 23 5.21 8.52 -6.34
N CYS A 24 4.52 7.80 -5.44
CA CYS A 24 4.84 7.78 -4.01
C CYS A 24 6.23 7.18 -3.76
N LEU A 25 6.59 6.08 -4.44
CA LEU A 25 7.92 5.46 -4.32
C LEU A 25 9.04 6.39 -4.80
N ARG A 26 8.81 7.16 -5.88
CA ARG A 26 9.76 8.19 -6.33
C ARG A 26 9.92 9.30 -5.30
N ALA A 27 8.82 9.82 -4.76
CA ALA A 27 8.82 10.89 -3.77
C ALA A 27 9.51 10.47 -2.44
N ALA A 28 9.42 9.19 -2.07
CA ALA A 28 10.06 8.65 -0.88
C ALA A 28 11.60 8.60 -0.94
N GLY A 29 12.20 8.81 -2.11
CA GLY A 29 13.65 8.77 -2.30
C GLY A 29 14.22 7.34 -2.25
N PRO A 30 15.52 7.18 -1.99
CA PRO A 30 16.19 5.87 -2.09
C PRO A 30 16.09 4.99 -0.85
N ASP A 31 15.62 5.50 0.30
CA ASP A 31 15.55 4.70 1.52
C ASP A 31 14.42 3.66 1.43
N PRO A 32 14.74 2.34 1.51
CA PRO A 32 13.74 1.28 1.40
C PRO A 32 12.68 1.35 2.52
N ARG A 33 13.02 1.88 3.71
CA ARG A 33 12.03 2.02 4.81
C ARG A 33 10.98 3.08 4.47
N ARG A 34 11.41 4.21 3.90
CA ARG A 34 10.52 5.25 3.40
C ARG A 34 9.68 4.74 2.23
N ARG A 35 10.26 3.96 1.33
CA ARG A 35 9.53 3.33 0.22
C ARG A 35 8.47 2.34 0.69
N LEU A 36 8.74 1.53 1.72
CA LEU A 36 7.71 0.67 2.32
C LEU A 36 6.55 1.48 2.90
N LEU A 37 6.84 2.60 3.57
CA LEU A 37 5.79 3.51 4.05
C LEU A 37 5.03 4.18 2.89
N ALA A 38 5.72 4.48 1.79
CA ALA A 38 5.12 5.07 0.60
C ALA A 38 4.06 4.20 -0.07
N VAL A 39 4.07 2.88 0.16
CA VAL A 39 2.97 1.98 -0.24
C VAL A 39 1.66 2.36 0.45
N PHE A 40 1.74 2.78 1.72
CA PHE A 40 0.58 3.25 2.49
C PHE A 40 0.22 4.71 2.17
N ASP A 41 1.20 5.54 1.79
CA ASP A 41 0.94 6.87 1.25
C ASP A 41 0.18 6.81 -0.08
N ALA A 42 0.52 5.86 -0.95
CA ALA A 42 -0.21 5.60 -2.18
C ALA A 42 -1.66 5.17 -1.88
N LEU A 43 -1.87 4.34 -0.86
CA LEU A 43 -3.22 3.96 -0.41
C LEU A 43 -4.00 5.17 0.10
N LYS A 44 -3.35 6.10 0.81
CA LYS A 44 -3.97 7.34 1.31
C LYS A 44 -4.37 8.27 0.16
N SER A 45 -3.51 8.41 -0.85
CA SER A 45 -3.82 9.16 -2.07
C SER A 45 -5.04 8.58 -2.78
N LEU A 46 -5.06 7.27 -2.97
CA LEU A 46 -6.16 6.55 -3.60
C LEU A 46 -7.49 6.71 -2.83
N ALA A 47 -7.43 6.65 -1.50
CA ALA A 47 -8.59 6.86 -0.63
C ALA A 47 -9.15 8.29 -0.72
N ALA A 48 -8.28 9.30 -0.85
CA ALA A 48 -8.68 10.69 -1.00
C ALA A 48 -9.38 10.94 -2.36
N ASP A 49 -8.97 10.23 -3.41
CA ASP A 49 -9.57 10.32 -4.75
C ASP A 49 -10.97 9.64 -4.85
N GLY A 50 -11.51 9.10 -3.75
CA GLY A 50 -12.81 8.45 -3.72
C GLY A 50 -12.85 7.10 -4.47
N LEU A 51 -11.71 6.60 -4.92
CA LEU A 51 -11.59 5.27 -5.51
C LEU A 51 -11.88 4.24 -4.42
N ARG A 52 -12.92 3.43 -4.64
CA ARG A 52 -13.29 2.29 -3.77
C ARG A 52 -12.11 1.34 -3.60
N CYS A 53 -11.30 1.53 -2.56
CA CYS A 53 -10.09 0.75 -2.30
C CYS A 53 -10.38 -0.76 -2.32
N GLY A 54 -11.55 -1.18 -1.82
CA GLY A 54 -11.95 -2.58 -1.66
C GLY A 54 -12.55 -3.29 -2.87
N ALA A 55 -12.48 -2.73 -4.09
CA ALA A 55 -13.02 -3.44 -5.26
C ALA A 55 -12.44 -4.87 -5.42
N PHE A 56 -11.17 -5.09 -5.06
CA PHE A 56 -10.53 -6.41 -5.09
C PHE A 56 -10.99 -7.38 -3.97
N VAL A 57 -11.40 -6.83 -2.82
CA VAL A 57 -11.96 -7.59 -1.70
C VAL A 57 -13.42 -7.96 -2.00
N ASN A 58 -14.18 -7.01 -2.56
CA ASN A 58 -15.60 -7.19 -2.88
C ASN A 58 -15.83 -8.01 -4.16
N ALA A 59 -14.91 -7.94 -5.14
CA ALA A 59 -14.97 -8.72 -6.37
C ALA A 59 -14.99 -10.24 -6.14
N GLN A 60 -14.38 -10.72 -5.05
CA GLN A 60 -14.38 -12.14 -4.70
C GLN A 60 -15.77 -12.66 -4.32
N PHE A 61 -16.66 -11.79 -3.82
CA PHE A 61 -18.02 -12.16 -3.44
C PHE A 61 -19.00 -12.13 -4.62
N GLU A 62 -18.82 -11.22 -5.58
CA GLU A 62 -19.77 -11.05 -6.68
C GLU A 62 -19.67 -12.12 -7.78
N LEU A 63 -18.55 -12.86 -7.86
CA LEU A 63 -18.25 -13.67 -9.04
C LEU A 63 -18.48 -15.17 -8.90
N GLY A 64 -18.68 -15.70 -7.69
CA GLY A 64 -19.15 -17.07 -7.44
C GLY A 64 -18.27 -18.23 -7.93
N GLU A 65 -17.32 -18.01 -8.84
CA GLU A 65 -16.47 -19.04 -9.42
C GLU A 65 -15.12 -19.11 -8.69
N PRO A 66 -14.80 -20.25 -8.05
CA PRO A 66 -13.56 -20.43 -7.31
C PRO A 66 -12.30 -20.26 -8.15
N GLN A 67 -12.39 -20.34 -9.49
CA GLN A 67 -11.25 -20.30 -10.43
C GLN A 67 -11.55 -19.49 -11.71
N GLY A 68 -12.36 -18.43 -11.62
CA GLY A 68 -12.71 -17.60 -12.77
C GLY A 68 -11.61 -16.58 -13.17
N PRO A 69 -11.61 -16.06 -14.41
CA PRO A 69 -10.61 -15.11 -14.94
C PRO A 69 -10.34 -13.90 -14.04
N CYS A 70 -11.37 -13.35 -13.42
CA CYS A 70 -11.24 -12.20 -12.54
C CYS A 70 -10.45 -12.55 -11.27
N ARG A 71 -10.70 -13.71 -10.66
CA ARG A 71 -9.94 -14.16 -9.49
C ARG A 71 -8.46 -14.29 -9.83
N THR A 72 -8.14 -14.82 -11.01
CA THR A 72 -6.77 -14.91 -11.52
C THR A 72 -6.11 -13.53 -11.65
N ALA A 73 -6.81 -12.56 -12.25
CA ALA A 73 -6.31 -11.19 -12.40
C ALA A 73 -6.06 -10.50 -11.04
N ILE A 74 -6.96 -10.70 -10.08
CA ILE A 74 -6.83 -10.20 -8.71
C ILE A 74 -5.63 -10.86 -8.00
N ALA A 75 -5.49 -12.18 -8.12
CA ALA A 75 -4.40 -12.92 -7.51
C ALA A 75 -3.04 -12.53 -8.08
N GLU A 76 -2.94 -12.30 -9.40
CA GLU A 76 -1.73 -11.78 -10.04
C GLU A 76 -1.38 -10.39 -9.50
N THR A 77 -2.36 -9.48 -9.44
CA THR A 77 -2.15 -8.12 -8.89
C THR A 77 -1.58 -8.16 -7.47
N LYS A 78 -2.13 -9.01 -6.60
CA LYS A 78 -1.64 -9.20 -5.23
C LYS A 78 -0.25 -9.85 -5.18
N ARG A 79 0.05 -10.79 -6.08
CA ARG A 79 1.38 -11.40 -6.21
C ARG A 79 2.43 -10.37 -6.63
N CYS A 80 2.12 -9.51 -7.60
CA CYS A 80 3.03 -8.43 -8.01
C CYS A 80 3.29 -7.46 -6.85
N LEU A 81 2.25 -7.00 -6.15
CA LEU A 81 2.43 -6.12 -5.00
C LEU A 81 3.27 -6.77 -3.90
N ARG A 82 3.06 -8.07 -3.64
CA ARG A 82 3.90 -8.80 -2.67
C ARG A 82 5.36 -8.87 -3.09
N ALA A 83 5.63 -9.08 -4.38
CA ALA A 83 7.00 -9.08 -4.89
C ALA A 83 7.68 -7.72 -4.64
N ASP A 84 7.01 -6.62 -4.99
CA ASP A 84 7.52 -5.25 -4.79
C ASP A 84 7.81 -4.98 -3.30
N VAL A 85 6.87 -5.32 -2.41
CA VAL A 85 7.03 -5.13 -0.95
C VAL A 85 8.16 -6.00 -0.40
N LEU A 86 8.31 -7.24 -0.87
CA LEU A 86 9.36 -8.14 -0.42
C LEU A 86 10.75 -7.64 -0.85
N GLU A 87 10.90 -7.13 -2.07
CA GLU A 87 12.17 -6.53 -2.51
C GLU A 87 12.57 -5.34 -1.63
N LEU A 88 11.61 -4.47 -1.32
CA LEU A 88 11.84 -3.35 -0.40
C LEU A 88 12.17 -3.83 1.02
N ALA A 89 11.45 -4.84 1.53
CA ALA A 89 11.71 -5.44 2.84
C ALA A 89 13.13 -6.00 2.94
N ARG A 90 13.60 -6.71 1.92
CA ARG A 90 14.99 -7.22 1.85
C ARG A 90 16.00 -6.09 1.88
N ALA A 91 15.74 -5.01 1.14
CA ALA A 91 16.62 -3.84 1.09
C ALA A 91 16.70 -3.09 2.44
N THR A 92 15.72 -3.25 3.35
CA THR A 92 15.83 -2.66 4.70
C THR A 92 16.88 -3.35 5.58
N GLY A 93 17.29 -4.57 5.22
CA GLY A 93 18.10 -5.45 6.08
C GLY A 93 17.29 -6.09 7.21
N ALA A 94 15.97 -6.25 7.02
CA ALA A 94 15.10 -6.87 8.01
C ALA A 94 15.59 -8.27 8.39
N VAL A 95 15.41 -8.64 9.67
CA VAL A 95 15.81 -9.98 10.17
C VAL A 95 15.06 -11.10 9.45
N ASP A 96 13.77 -10.87 9.16
CA ASP A 96 12.91 -11.76 8.38
C ASP A 96 12.11 -10.93 7.36
N PRO A 97 12.67 -10.70 6.16
CA PRO A 97 12.03 -9.89 5.12
C PRO A 97 10.71 -10.47 4.62
N GLU A 98 10.60 -11.79 4.56
CA GLU A 98 9.40 -12.52 4.16
C GLU A 98 8.25 -12.27 5.14
N LEU A 99 8.51 -12.42 6.45
CA LEU A 99 7.53 -12.12 7.49
C LEU A 99 7.12 -10.65 7.48
N LEU A 100 8.09 -9.73 7.33
CA LEU A 100 7.79 -8.29 7.26
C LEU A 100 6.86 -7.99 6.07
N ALA A 101 7.15 -8.55 4.89
CA ALA A 101 6.33 -8.34 3.71
C ALA A 101 4.90 -8.85 3.91
N ASP A 102 4.73 -10.06 4.46
CA ASP A 102 3.40 -10.63 4.73
C ASP A 102 2.62 -9.82 5.76
N GLN A 103 3.27 -9.37 6.84
CA GLN A 103 2.64 -8.51 7.85
C GLN A 103 2.19 -7.17 7.26
N LEU A 104 3.01 -6.53 6.42
CA LEU A 104 2.65 -5.28 5.78
C LEU A 104 1.47 -5.44 4.82
N LEU A 105 1.40 -6.55 4.07
CA LEU A 105 0.28 -6.83 3.17
C LEU A 105 -1.01 -7.13 3.92
N LEU A 106 -0.93 -7.84 5.06
CA LEU A 106 -2.10 -8.06 5.92
C LEU A 106 -2.66 -6.74 6.44
N VAL A 107 -1.78 -5.82 6.86
CA VAL A 107 -2.17 -4.47 7.31
C VAL A 107 -2.75 -3.66 6.15
N TYR A 108 -2.15 -3.72 4.97
CA TYR A 108 -2.62 -3.05 3.76
C TYR A 108 -4.03 -3.51 3.37
N GLU A 109 -4.27 -4.82 3.29
CA GLU A 109 -5.57 -5.39 2.96
C GLU A 109 -6.63 -5.09 4.03
N GLY A 110 -6.22 -5.09 5.31
CA GLY A 110 -7.08 -4.66 6.41
C GLY A 110 -7.52 -3.20 6.26
N ALA A 111 -6.61 -2.31 5.88
CA ALA A 111 -6.92 -0.90 5.62
C ALA A 111 -7.92 -0.75 4.47
N VAL A 112 -7.68 -1.46 3.37
CA VAL A 112 -8.53 -1.48 2.17
C VAL A 112 -9.96 -1.95 2.50
N ALA A 113 -10.08 -3.04 3.27
CA ALA A 113 -11.37 -3.60 3.67
C ALA A 113 -12.15 -2.65 4.60
N ASN A 114 -11.50 -2.14 5.66
CA ASN A 114 -12.16 -1.26 6.63
C ASN A 114 -12.48 0.13 6.05
N HIS A 115 -11.68 0.65 5.11
CA HIS A 115 -12.02 1.88 4.38
C HIS A 115 -13.33 1.72 3.59
N SER A 116 -13.57 0.53 3.04
CA SER A 116 -14.77 0.26 2.23
C SER A 116 -16.04 0.12 3.08
N LEU A 117 -15.90 -0.34 4.32
CA LEU A 117 -17.02 -0.54 5.27
C LEU A 117 -17.31 0.69 6.13
N GLY A 118 -16.34 1.57 6.36
CA GLY A 118 -16.50 2.78 7.19
C GLY A 118 -16.64 2.48 8.69
N ASN A 119 -16.27 1.28 9.13
CA ASN A 119 -16.31 0.85 10.54
C ASN A 119 -15.11 1.34 11.37
N VAL A 120 -14.06 1.83 10.70
CA VAL A 120 -12.88 2.47 11.30
C VAL A 120 -12.83 3.90 10.77
N ALA A 121 -12.61 4.88 11.64
CA ALA A 121 -12.64 6.31 11.26
C ALA A 121 -11.52 6.71 10.28
N ASP A 122 -10.29 6.24 10.51
CA ASP A 122 -9.15 6.44 9.60
C ASP A 122 -8.33 5.15 9.47
N PRO A 123 -8.82 4.16 8.71
CA PRO A 123 -8.17 2.86 8.58
C PRO A 123 -6.84 2.96 7.85
N VAL A 124 -6.70 3.90 6.91
CA VAL A 124 -5.46 4.08 6.15
C VAL A 124 -4.37 4.74 7.01
N GLY A 125 -4.72 5.78 7.79
CA GLY A 125 -3.80 6.38 8.74
C GLY A 125 -3.39 5.42 9.85
N ALA A 126 -4.33 4.62 10.38
CA ALA A 126 -4.03 3.57 11.35
C ALA A 126 -3.05 2.53 10.78
N ALA A 127 -3.30 2.05 9.56
CA ALA A 127 -2.44 1.10 8.86
C ALA A 127 -1.03 1.66 8.62
N HIS A 128 -0.92 2.92 8.20
CA HIS A 128 0.37 3.60 8.05
C HIS A 128 1.16 3.62 9.38
N GLN A 129 0.49 3.92 10.51
CA GLN A 129 1.15 3.90 11.83
C GLN A 129 1.61 2.49 12.22
N VAL A 130 0.81 1.46 11.96
CA VAL A 130 1.17 0.06 12.22
C VAL A 130 2.36 -0.34 11.35
N ALA A 131 2.33 -0.03 10.05
CA ALA A 131 3.43 -0.29 9.13
C ALA A 131 4.75 0.33 9.63
N ARG A 132 4.70 1.59 10.08
CA ARG A 132 5.87 2.28 10.67
C ARG A 132 6.47 1.50 11.84
N ARG A 133 5.63 0.96 12.73
CA ARG A 133 6.07 0.18 13.89
C ARG A 133 6.67 -1.16 13.47
N LEU A 134 6.05 -1.86 12.52
CA LEU A 134 6.54 -3.13 12.00
C LEU A 134 7.90 -2.99 11.33
N ILE A 135 8.05 -1.98 10.44
CA ILE A 135 9.31 -1.71 9.75
C ILE A 135 10.41 -1.35 10.75
N ALA A 136 10.10 -0.54 11.77
CA ALA A 136 11.06 -0.14 12.80
C ALA A 136 11.51 -1.34 13.65
N ALA A 137 10.58 -2.23 14.01
CA ALA A 137 10.88 -3.43 14.80
C ALA A 137 11.67 -4.48 14.02
N ALA A 138 11.42 -4.61 12.72
CA ALA A 138 12.09 -5.60 11.87
C ALA A 138 13.47 -5.15 11.38
N SER A 139 13.74 -3.83 11.35
CA SER A 139 14.96 -3.25 10.76
C SER A 139 16.08 -3.05 11.79
N PRO A 140 17.35 -3.36 11.47
CA PRO A 140 18.50 -3.16 12.37
C PRO A 140 18.75 -1.70 12.73
N ARG A 141 18.39 -0.77 11.83
CA ARG A 141 18.41 0.67 12.07
C ARG A 141 16.98 1.18 12.17
N PRO A 142 16.60 1.82 13.30
CA PRO A 142 15.24 2.29 13.52
C PRO A 142 14.89 3.42 12.55
N LEU A 143 13.61 3.53 12.24
CA LEU A 143 13.07 4.44 11.24
C LEU A 143 13.36 5.92 11.58
N ASP A 144 13.19 6.31 12.84
CA ASP A 144 13.38 7.68 13.35
C ASP A 144 14.76 8.28 13.12
N ALA A 145 15.82 7.45 13.10
CA ALA A 145 17.20 7.85 12.79
C ALA A 145 17.36 8.45 11.38
N PHE A 146 16.32 8.37 10.55
CA PHE A 146 16.29 8.92 9.20
C PHE A 146 15.37 10.15 9.07
N TRP A 147 14.43 10.37 10.00
CA TRP A 147 13.38 11.40 9.91
C TRP A 147 13.73 12.75 10.55
N VAL A 148 14.95 12.90 11.06
CA VAL A 148 15.43 14.22 11.49
C VAL A 148 15.77 15.04 10.23
N ASP A 149 15.13 16.21 10.13
CA ASP A 149 15.18 17.24 9.08
C ASP A 149 14.19 17.10 7.90
N GLY A 150 13.09 17.86 8.04
CA GLY A 150 12.06 18.12 7.03
C GLY A 150 10.97 19.10 7.50
N ALA A 151 10.86 19.31 8.82
CA ALA A 151 10.03 20.36 9.42
C ALA A 151 10.92 21.50 9.93
N GLY A 152 11.40 22.36 9.02
CA GLY A 152 12.23 23.49 9.41
C GLY A 152 12.71 24.31 8.21
N SER A 153 11.80 24.98 7.51
CA SER A 153 12.09 26.14 6.64
C SER A 153 10.78 26.76 6.13
N ALA A 154 9.97 27.31 7.03
CA ALA A 154 8.92 28.27 6.67
C ALA A 154 8.63 29.26 7.81
N GLU A 155 9.66 29.69 8.55
CA GLU A 155 9.62 30.91 9.34
C GLU A 155 10.91 31.68 9.05
N GLY A 156 10.78 32.87 8.46
CA GLY A 156 11.92 33.78 8.30
C GLY A 156 12.12 34.42 6.92
N ARG A 157 11.13 35.18 6.44
CA ARG A 157 11.30 36.44 5.67
C ARG A 157 10.04 37.27 5.98
N GLY A 158 10.03 38.38 6.71
CA GLY A 158 11.06 39.36 7.01
C GLY A 158 10.67 40.69 6.35
N ALA A 159 10.39 41.68 7.20
CA ALA A 159 10.13 43.11 6.96
C ALA A 159 8.73 43.51 6.46
#